data_AF-A0A2P5BC32-F1
#
_entry.id   AF-A0A2P5BC32-F1
#
_cell.length_a   1.000
_cell.length_b   1.000
_cell.length_c   1.000
_cell.angle_alpha   90.00
_cell.angle_beta   90.00
_cell.angle_gamma   90.00
#
_symmetry.space_group_name_H-M   'P 1'
#
loop_
_entity.id
_entity.type
_entity.pdbx_description
1 polymer ?
#
loop_
_entity_poly.entity_id
_entity_poly.type
_entity_poly.pdbx_seq_one_letter_code
_entity_poly.pdbx_strand_id
1 'polypeptide(L)'
;MSRVLDSINKSISLGMVEFLESPFTSKKIKVVLIQMGGIKAATPNGFHAIFYQKYRRIVGGNFFCIFLEILNEGLSIPLADVVTDIK
;
A
#
# COMPACT_ATOMS: atom_id res chain seq x y z
N MET A 1 2.68 34.74 -6.91
CA MET A 1 3.30 33.92 -5.84
C MET A 1 4.13 32.81 -6.49
N SER A 2 5.18 33.16 -7.23
CA SER A 2 5.88 32.21 -8.13
C SER A 2 7.41 32.26 -8.05
N ARG A 3 8.01 33.36 -7.58
CA ARG A 3 9.48 33.53 -7.57
C ARG A 3 10.22 32.70 -6.53
N VAL A 4 9.52 32.14 -5.53
CA VAL A 4 10.14 31.38 -4.42
C VAL A 4 10.54 29.97 -4.87
N LEU A 5 9.79 29.37 -5.79
CA LEU A 5 10.07 28.01 -6.26
C LEU A 5 11.21 27.96 -7.28
N ASP A 6 11.47 29.05 -8.00
CA ASP A 6 12.54 29.15 -9.00
C ASP A 6 13.95 29.18 -8.37
N SER A 7 14.07 29.56 -7.10
CA SER A 7 15.33 29.53 -6.35
C SER A 7 15.61 28.18 -5.66
N ILE A 8 14.65 27.26 -5.69
CA ILE A 8 14.81 25.93 -5.12
C ILE A 8 15.43 25.03 -6.19
N ASN A 9 16.66 24.58 -5.93
CA ASN A 9 17.30 23.60 -6.79
C ASN A 9 16.48 22.31 -6.76
N LYS A 10 16.02 21.82 -7.93
CA LYS A 10 15.20 20.61 -8.02
C LYS A 10 16.02 19.40 -7.55
N SER A 11 15.80 18.98 -6.31
CA SER A 11 16.46 17.82 -5.70
C SER A 11 15.97 16.49 -6.28
N ILE A 12 14.89 16.50 -7.05
CA ILE A 12 14.23 15.30 -7.57
C ILE A 12 14.32 15.34 -9.09
N SER A 13 14.87 14.27 -9.69
CA SER A 13 14.96 14.14 -11.15
C SER A 13 13.58 13.82 -11.74
N LEU A 14 13.39 14.07 -13.05
CA LEU A 14 12.14 13.77 -13.73
C LEU A 14 11.74 12.29 -13.57
N GLY A 15 12.70 11.37 -13.67
CA GLY A 15 12.44 9.94 -13.48
C GLY A 15 12.03 9.57 -12.05
N MET A 16 12.46 10.34 -11.04
CA MET A 16 11.97 10.16 -9.67
C MET A 16 10.52 10.66 -9.52
N VAL A 17 10.16 11.74 -10.20
CA VAL A 17 8.76 12.22 -10.22
C VAL A 17 7.87 11.17 -10.88
N GLU A 18 8.24 10.67 -12.07
CA GLU A 18 7.50 9.61 -12.76
C GLU A 18 7.37 8.35 -11.91
N PHE A 19 8.42 7.98 -11.16
CA PHE A 19 8.36 6.84 -10.25
C PHE A 19 7.38 7.06 -9.10
N LEU A 20 7.37 8.25 -8.50
CA LEU A 20 6.49 8.60 -7.38
C LEU A 20 5.03 8.73 -7.81
N GLU A 21 4.78 9.18 -9.03
CA GLU A 21 3.44 9.28 -9.62
C GLU A 21 2.95 7.96 -10.23
N SER A 22 3.82 6.94 -10.35
CA SER A 22 3.43 5.66 -10.90
C SER A 22 2.43 4.91 -10.00
N PRO A 23 1.36 4.34 -10.56
CA PRO A 23 0.38 3.61 -9.77
C PRO A 23 0.98 2.35 -9.13
N PHE A 24 0.46 2.01 -7.96
CA PHE A 24 0.71 0.74 -7.31
C PHE A 24 0.14 -0.41 -8.13
N THR A 25 0.81 -1.55 -8.10
CA THR A 25 0.39 -2.77 -8.81
C THR A 25 0.28 -3.94 -7.85
N SER A 26 -0.59 -4.91 -8.17
CA SER A 26 -0.72 -6.14 -7.38
C SER A 26 0.63 -6.87 -7.21
N LYS A 27 1.52 -6.79 -8.22
CA LYS A 27 2.87 -7.35 -8.13
C LYS A 27 3.71 -6.66 -7.05
N LYS A 28 3.71 -5.31 -7.00
CA LYS A 28 4.39 -4.54 -5.94
C LYS A 28 3.82 -4.90 -4.56
N ILE A 29 2.49 -4.98 -4.42
CA ILE A 29 1.86 -5.34 -3.13
C ILE A 29 2.26 -6.75 -2.68
N LYS A 30 2.31 -7.72 -3.60
CA LYS A 30 2.76 -9.09 -3.28
C LYS A 30 4.21 -9.14 -2.81
N VAL A 31 5.09 -8.37 -3.47
CA VAL A 31 6.50 -8.28 -3.08
C VAL A 31 6.64 -7.65 -1.69
N VAL A 32 5.97 -6.53 -1.45
CA VAL A 32 5.96 -5.85 -0.16
C VAL A 32 5.43 -6.77 0.94
N LEU A 33 4.33 -7.50 0.68
CA LEU A 33 3.74 -8.44 1.63
C LEU A 33 4.75 -9.51 2.09
N ILE A 34 5.55 -10.05 1.17
CA ILE A 34 6.60 -11.03 1.49
C ILE A 34 7.77 -10.37 2.24
N GLN A 35 8.09 -9.13 1.89
CA GLN A 35 9.18 -8.37 2.52
C GLN A 35 8.83 -7.84 3.91
N MET A 36 7.55 -7.80 4.30
CA MET A 36 7.18 -7.42 5.67
C MET A 36 7.77 -8.39 6.69
N GLY A 37 8.41 -7.87 7.73
CA GLY A 37 8.88 -8.70 8.85
C GLY A 37 7.69 -9.39 9.52
N GLY A 38 7.65 -10.72 9.48
CA GLY A 38 6.48 -11.52 9.90
C GLY A 38 6.02 -11.30 11.34
N ILE A 39 6.91 -10.80 12.21
CA ILE A 39 6.69 -10.58 13.65
C ILE A 39 6.67 -9.07 14.01
N LYS A 40 6.60 -8.17 13.03
CA LYS A 40 6.36 -6.75 13.33
C LYS A 40 5.04 -6.58 14.11
N ALA A 41 4.93 -5.46 14.83
CA ALA A 41 3.83 -5.15 15.74
C ALA A 41 2.46 -5.53 15.14
N ALA A 42 1.67 -6.28 15.92
CA ALA A 42 0.34 -6.71 15.53
C ALA A 42 -0.50 -5.49 15.12
N THR A 43 -1.16 -5.58 13.97
CA THR A 43 -2.16 -4.60 13.56
C THR A 43 -3.24 -4.53 14.66
N PRO A 44 -3.96 -3.41 14.86
CA PRO A 44 -4.99 -3.29 15.90
C PRO A 44 -6.07 -4.40 15.92
N ASN A 45 -6.15 -5.19 14.85
CA ASN A 45 -7.01 -6.37 14.71
C ASN A 45 -6.40 -7.69 15.28
N GLY A 46 -5.20 -7.65 15.84
CA GLY A 46 -4.53 -8.82 16.43
C GLY A 46 -3.81 -9.76 15.44
N PHE A 47 -3.89 -9.51 14.13
CA PHE A 47 -3.21 -10.33 13.14
C PHE A 47 -1.80 -9.82 12.84
N HIS A 48 -0.83 -10.74 12.90
CA HIS A 48 0.54 -10.48 12.48
C HIS A 48 0.67 -10.52 10.95
N ALA A 49 1.69 -9.84 10.40
CA ALA A 49 1.98 -9.87 8.96
C ALA A 49 2.12 -11.30 8.40
N ILE A 50 2.60 -12.25 9.21
CA ILE A 50 2.71 -13.67 8.83
C ILE A 50 1.36 -14.32 8.49
N PHE A 51 0.24 -13.85 9.06
CA PHE A 51 -1.10 -14.32 8.72
C PHE A 51 -1.41 -14.01 7.25
N TYR A 52 -1.24 -12.76 6.85
CA TYR A 52 -1.50 -12.32 5.48
C TYR A 52 -0.50 -12.95 4.50
N GLN A 53 0.75 -13.17 4.89
CA GLN A 53 1.74 -13.88 4.07
C GLN A 53 1.34 -15.34 3.81
N LYS A 54 0.93 -16.07 4.87
CA LYS A 54 0.62 -17.50 4.82
C LYS A 54 -0.74 -17.76 4.17
N TYR A 55 -1.74 -16.96 4.51
CA TYR A 55 -3.13 -17.17 4.10
C TYR A 55 -3.55 -16.28 2.93
N ARG A 56 -2.60 -15.62 2.24
CA ARG A 56 -2.88 -14.80 1.02
C ARG A 56 -3.77 -15.47 -0.03
N ARG A 57 -3.76 -16.82 -0.13
CA ARG A 57 -4.62 -17.56 -1.07
C ARG A 57 -6.09 -17.55 -0.62
N ILE A 58 -6.32 -17.50 0.69
CA ILE A 58 -7.64 -17.42 1.34
C ILE A 58 -8.13 -15.97 1.35
N VAL A 59 -7.26 -15.01 1.68
CA VAL A 59 -7.63 -13.57 1.67
C VAL A 59 -7.91 -13.05 0.23
N GLY A 60 -7.56 -13.82 -0.80
CA GLY A 60 -8.13 -13.70 -2.13
C GLY A 60 -7.70 -12.48 -2.95
N GLY A 61 -8.27 -12.36 -4.15
CA GLY A 61 -8.06 -11.24 -5.07
C GLY A 61 -8.63 -9.92 -4.53
N ASN A 62 -9.77 -9.98 -3.82
CA ASN A 62 -10.42 -8.82 -3.22
C ASN A 62 -9.49 -8.03 -2.30
N PHE A 63 -8.65 -8.72 -1.51
CA PHE A 63 -7.66 -8.04 -0.67
C PHE A 63 -6.72 -7.17 -1.50
N PHE A 64 -6.20 -7.67 -2.63
CA PHE A 64 -5.31 -6.87 -3.46
C PHE A 64 -6.05 -5.74 -4.17
N CYS A 65 -7.31 -5.92 -4.55
CA CYS A 65 -8.14 -4.85 -5.14
C CYS A 65 -8.35 -3.71 -4.14
N ILE A 66 -8.75 -4.03 -2.92
CA ILE A 66 -8.96 -3.04 -1.84
C ILE A 66 -7.68 -2.24 -1.57
N PHE A 67 -6.53 -2.90 -1.47
CA PHE A 67 -5.25 -2.19 -1.27
C PHE A 67 -4.87 -1.32 -2.46
N LEU A 68 -5.21 -1.70 -3.69
CA LEU A 68 -4.96 -0.89 -4.88
C LEU A 68 -5.86 0.34 -4.90
N GLU A 69 -7.14 0.20 -4.57
CA GLU A 69 -8.09 1.30 -4.46
C GLU A 69 -7.65 2.30 -3.38
N ILE A 70 -7.25 1.82 -2.19
CA ILE A 70 -6.72 2.69 -1.13
C ILE A 70 -5.46 3.44 -1.60
N LEU A 71 -4.48 2.72 -2.15
CA LEU A 71 -3.16 3.29 -2.43
C LEU A 71 -3.14 4.19 -3.68
N ASN A 72 -3.99 3.92 -4.66
CA ASN A 72 -4.05 4.71 -5.90
C ASN A 72 -5.13 5.79 -5.89
N GLU A 73 -6.26 5.56 -5.23
CA GLU A 73 -7.43 6.46 -5.27
C GLU A 73 -7.64 7.20 -3.95
N GLY A 74 -6.85 6.90 -2.92
CA GLY A 74 -6.91 7.58 -1.63
C GLY A 74 -8.16 7.25 -0.81
N LEU A 75 -8.79 6.10 -1.09
CA LEU A 75 -10.02 5.69 -0.43
C LEU A 75 -9.78 5.48 1.08
N SER A 76 -10.56 6.15 1.92
CA SER A 76 -10.55 5.93 3.37
C SER A 76 -11.57 4.86 3.71
N ILE A 77 -11.11 3.63 3.88
CA ILE A 77 -11.96 2.52 4.32
C ILE A 77 -11.78 2.37 5.83
N PRO A 78 -12.86 2.37 6.64
CA PRO A 78 -12.78 1.99 8.04
C PRO A 78 -12.18 0.57 8.13
N LEU A 79 -11.14 0.40 8.96
CA LEU A 79 -10.41 -0.87 9.10
C LEU A 79 -11.32 -2.07 9.46
N ALA A 80 -12.51 -1.79 10.01
CA ALA A 80 -13.54 -2.77 10.32
C ALA A 80 -14.16 -3.45 9.08
N ASP A 81 -14.20 -2.77 7.93
CA ASP A 81 -14.93 -3.23 6.73
C ASP A 81 -14.06 -4.04 5.77
N VAL A 82 -12.73 -4.01 5.94
CA VAL A 82 -11.77 -4.70 5.05
C VAL A 82 -11.76 -6.23 5.28
N VAL A 83 -12.28 -6.71 6.42
CA VAL A 83 -12.17 -8.13 6.83
C VAL A 83 -13.53 -8.83 6.97
N THR A 84 -14.66 -8.10 6.90
CA THR A 84 -15.99 -8.69 7.09
C THR A 84 -16.51 -9.53 5.91
N ASP A 85 -15.81 -9.58 4.78
CA ASP A 85 -16.24 -10.34 3.59
C ASP A 85 -15.55 -11.70 3.42
N ILE A 86 -14.90 -12.24 4.47
CA ILE A 86 -14.49 -13.64 4.50
C ILE A 86 -15.67 -14.45 5.04
N LYS A 87 -16.63 -14.77 4.16
CA LYS A 87 -17.73 -15.69 4.45
C LYS A 87 -17.42 -17.12 4.01
#